data_AF-A0A0G8F7Z4-F1
#
_entry.id   AF-A0A0G8F7Z4-F1
#
_cell.length_a   1.000
_cell.length_b   1.000
_cell.length_c   1.000
_cell.angle_alpha   90.00
_cell.angle_beta   90.00
_cell.angle_gamma   90.00
#
_symmetry.space_group_name_H-M   'P 1'
#
loop_
_entity.id
_entity.type
_entity.pdbx_description
1 polymer ?
#
loop_
_entity_poly.entity_id
_entity_poly.type
_entity_poly.pdbx_seq_one_letter_code
_entity_poly.pdbx_strand_id
1 'polypeptide(L)'
;MVTSSWIYTDKDIYLYRKYEEFQKESLSLDQLKDRKLKRTQAAVKQRKQNFLKEYMKNKCIATSCHNLEIKELTFKSWLKNDNQLKKDYERIHSL
;
A
#
# COMPACT_ATOMS: atom_id res chain seq x y z
N MET A 1 -25.11 -24.08 19.90
CA MET A 1 -25.20 -22.89 19.03
C MET A 1 -24.50 -23.21 17.72
N VAL A 2 -25.25 -23.54 16.67
CA VAL A 2 -24.69 -23.94 15.37
C VAL A 2 -25.42 -23.16 14.29
N THR A 3 -24.88 -22.02 13.87
CA THR A 3 -25.46 -21.27 12.75
C THR A 3 -24.38 -20.45 12.06
N SER A 4 -23.65 -21.03 11.10
CA SER A 4 -22.88 -20.27 10.09
C SER A 4 -22.47 -21.10 8.88
N SER A 5 -22.19 -22.41 9.03
CA SER A 5 -21.60 -23.19 7.93
C SER A 5 -22.55 -23.47 6.75
N TRP A 6 -23.86 -23.57 6.99
CA TRP A 6 -24.85 -23.86 5.94
C TRP A 6 -25.05 -22.70 4.94
N ILE A 7 -24.69 -21.48 5.32
CA ILE A 7 -24.79 -20.30 4.44
C ILE A 7 -23.77 -20.39 3.31
N TYR A 8 -22.68 -21.15 3.51
CA TYR A 8 -21.63 -21.36 2.51
C TYR A 8 -21.79 -22.65 1.71
N THR A 9 -22.75 -23.52 2.07
CA THR A 9 -23.02 -24.75 1.31
C THR A 9 -23.87 -24.53 0.08
N ASP A 10 -24.72 -23.48 0.09
CA ASP A 10 -25.50 -23.09 -1.07
C ASP A 10 -24.93 -21.79 -1.67
N LYS A 11 -24.25 -21.96 -2.80
CA LYS A 11 -23.48 -20.90 -3.46
C LYS A 11 -24.40 -19.79 -3.97
N ASP A 12 -25.61 -20.13 -4.39
CA ASP A 12 -26.55 -19.18 -4.97
C ASP A 12 -27.16 -18.28 -3.89
N ILE A 13 -27.47 -18.85 -2.73
CA ILE A 13 -27.95 -18.09 -1.55
C ILE A 13 -26.88 -17.12 -1.04
N TYR A 14 -25.61 -17.56 -1.00
CA TYR A 14 -24.50 -16.72 -0.61
C TYR A 14 -24.32 -15.51 -1.54
N LEU A 15 -24.36 -15.75 -2.87
CA LEU A 15 -24.23 -14.71 -3.88
C LEU A 15 -25.37 -13.70 -3.83
N TYR A 16 -26.61 -14.18 -3.70
CA TYR A 16 -27.79 -13.32 -3.62
C TYR A 16 -27.72 -12.36 -2.43
N ARG A 17 -27.40 -12.87 -1.23
CA ARG A 17 -27.27 -12.03 -0.02
C ARG A 17 -26.12 -11.05 -0.11
N LYS A 18 -24.98 -11.47 -0.69
CA LYS A 18 -23.85 -10.58 -0.99
C LYS A 18 -24.26 -9.43 -1.90
N TYR A 19 -25.07 -9.73 -2.93
CA TYR A 19 -25.58 -8.73 -3.86
C TYR A 19 -26.52 -7.74 -3.16
N GLU A 20 -27.49 -8.21 -2.37
CA GLU A 20 -28.40 -7.32 -1.61
C GLU A 20 -27.64 -6.43 -0.63
N GLU A 21 -26.65 -6.99 0.07
CA GLU A 21 -25.85 -6.21 1.03
C GLU A 21 -25.00 -5.15 0.32
N PHE A 22 -24.47 -5.46 -0.87
CA PHE A 22 -23.79 -4.47 -1.70
C PHE A 22 -24.74 -3.36 -2.19
N GLN A 23 -26.00 -3.67 -2.48
CA GLN A 23 -27.00 -2.65 -2.86
C GLN A 23 -27.39 -1.72 -1.71
N LYS A 24 -27.21 -2.15 -0.44
CA LYS A 24 -27.43 -1.30 0.74
C LYS A 24 -26.21 -0.42 1.06
N GLU A 25 -25.06 -0.69 0.44
CA GLU A 25 -23.86 0.12 0.62
C GLU A 25 -24.10 1.51 0.01
N SER A 26 -23.98 2.53 0.86
CA SER A 26 -24.24 3.93 0.49
C SER A 26 -22.97 4.78 0.53
N LEU A 27 -21.85 4.19 0.97
CA LEU A 27 -20.56 4.86 0.97
C LEU A 27 -20.08 5.07 -0.47
N SER A 28 -19.59 6.28 -0.74
CA SER A 28 -18.86 6.56 -1.97
C SER A 28 -17.57 5.72 -2.01
N LEU A 29 -17.11 5.35 -3.22
CA LEU A 29 -15.87 4.59 -3.44
C LEU A 29 -14.67 5.15 -2.66
N ASP A 30 -14.60 6.47 -2.49
CA ASP A 30 -13.52 7.15 -1.77
C ASP A 30 -13.58 7.02 -0.23
N GLN A 31 -14.76 6.64 0.30
CA GLN A 31 -15.02 6.40 1.71
C GLN A 31 -14.95 4.91 2.08
N LEU A 32 -14.98 4.02 1.09
CA LEU A 32 -14.69 2.62 1.28
C LEU A 32 -13.26 2.50 1.82
N LYS A 33 -13.11 1.84 2.97
CA LYS A 33 -11.80 1.57 3.62
C LYS A 33 -10.96 0.56 2.83
N ASP A 34 -11.14 0.45 1.53
CA ASP A 34 -10.40 -0.50 0.72
C ASP A 34 -8.97 0.01 0.48
N ARG A 35 -8.05 -0.75 1.10
CA ARG A 35 -6.60 -0.57 1.21
C ARG A 35 -6.14 0.72 1.91
N LYS A 36 -5.58 0.53 3.13
CA LYS A 36 -4.73 1.50 3.87
C LYS A 36 -3.62 2.14 3.00
N LEU A 37 -3.23 1.49 1.90
CA LEU A 37 -2.13 1.90 1.04
C LEU A 37 -2.60 2.20 -0.39
N LYS A 38 -2.75 3.49 -0.74
CA LYS A 38 -2.99 3.91 -2.13
C LYS A 38 -1.81 3.46 -3.00
N ARG A 39 -2.11 2.72 -4.07
CA ARG A 39 -1.13 2.21 -5.06
C ARG A 39 -1.11 3.02 -6.36
N THR A 40 -1.66 4.23 -6.36
CA THR A 40 -1.58 5.13 -7.52
C THR A 40 -0.12 5.50 -7.80
N GLN A 41 0.24 5.70 -9.07
CA GLN A 41 1.61 6.07 -9.45
C GLN A 41 2.06 7.35 -8.74
N ALA A 42 1.17 8.33 -8.59
CA ALA A 42 1.43 9.57 -7.85
C ALA A 42 1.78 9.31 -6.38
N ALA A 43 1.01 8.46 -5.67
CA ALA A 43 1.29 8.12 -4.27
C ALA A 43 2.59 7.30 -4.10
N VAL A 44 2.96 6.48 -5.09
CA VAL A 44 4.26 5.78 -5.09
C VAL A 44 5.40 6.79 -5.30
N LYS A 45 5.26 7.72 -6.26
CA LYS A 45 6.26 8.77 -6.53
C LYS A 45 6.49 9.66 -5.31
N GLN A 46 5.43 10.07 -4.63
CA GLN A 46 5.52 10.89 -3.41
C GLN A 46 6.26 10.16 -2.28
N ARG A 47 6.00 8.86 -2.06
CA ARG A 47 6.72 8.09 -1.04
C ARG A 47 8.20 7.95 -1.33
N LYS A 48 8.56 7.74 -2.59
CA LYS A 48 9.97 7.72 -3.03
C LYS A 48 10.67 9.04 -2.74
N GLN A 49 10.02 10.17 -3.04
CA GLN A 49 10.55 11.50 -2.72
C GLN A 49 10.68 11.74 -1.21
N ASN A 50 9.68 11.35 -0.42
CA ASN A 50 9.74 11.44 1.04
C ASN A 50 10.88 10.61 1.62
N PHE A 51 11.12 9.42 1.07
CA PHE A 51 12.25 8.58 1.45
C PHE A 51 13.58 9.28 1.22
N LEU A 52 13.80 9.87 0.03
CA LEU A 52 15.05 10.59 -0.25
C LEU A 52 15.25 11.78 0.70
N LYS A 53 14.19 12.53 1.03
CA LYS A 53 14.26 13.65 1.98
C LYS A 53 14.64 13.19 3.39
N GLU A 54 14.05 12.10 3.87
CA GLU A 54 14.40 11.54 5.18
C GLU A 54 15.81 10.93 5.17
N TYR A 55 16.21 10.31 4.07
CA TYR A 55 17.55 9.77 3.91
C TYR A 55 18.62 10.88 3.92
N MET A 56 18.36 12.03 3.27
CA MET A 56 19.28 13.18 3.32
C MET A 56 19.54 13.67 4.74
N LYS A 57 18.55 13.59 5.65
CA LYS A 57 18.70 14.04 7.04
C LYS A 57 19.48 13.04 7.89
N ASN A 58 19.11 11.77 7.80
CA ASN A 58 19.60 10.75 8.73
C ASN A 58 20.80 9.96 8.18
N LYS A 59 21.08 10.05 6.87
CA LYS A 59 22.03 9.24 6.08
C LYS A 59 21.95 7.71 6.32
N CYS A 60 20.84 7.22 6.86
CA CYS A 60 20.65 5.82 7.26
C CYS A 60 19.38 5.24 6.63
N ILE A 61 19.53 4.17 5.84
CA ILE A 61 18.41 3.50 5.15
C ILE A 61 17.43 2.91 6.17
N ALA A 62 17.92 2.24 7.21
CA ALA A 62 17.08 1.55 8.19
C ALA A 62 16.19 2.55 8.96
N THR A 63 16.78 3.66 9.43
CA THR A 63 16.07 4.72 10.13
C THR A 63 15.03 5.39 9.22
N SER A 64 15.40 5.72 7.97
CA SER A 64 14.45 6.31 7.01
C SER A 64 13.32 5.35 6.63
N CYS A 65 13.59 4.05 6.54
CA CYS A 65 12.58 3.01 6.33
C CYS A 65 11.62 2.93 7.53
N HIS A 66 12.15 2.92 8.75
CA HIS A 66 11.37 2.87 9.98
C HIS A 66 10.45 4.08 10.14
N ASN A 67 11.00 5.29 9.97
CA ASN A 67 10.24 6.55 10.10
C ASN A 67 9.08 6.67 9.11
N LEU A 68 9.20 6.04 7.93
CA LEU A 68 8.18 6.09 6.88
C LEU A 68 7.29 4.85 6.85
N GLU A 69 7.45 3.92 7.81
CA GLU A 69 6.79 2.61 7.84
C GLU A 69 6.94 1.83 6.52
N ILE A 70 8.10 1.98 5.86
CA ILE A 70 8.44 1.29 4.61
C ILE A 70 9.30 0.08 4.94
N LYS A 71 8.94 -1.10 4.41
CA LYS A 71 9.81 -2.28 4.48
C LYS A 71 11.07 -2.05 3.64
N GLU A 72 12.24 -2.39 4.16
CA GLU A 72 13.50 -2.28 3.41
C GLU A 72 13.48 -3.03 2.07
N LEU A 73 12.79 -4.18 2.01
CA LEU A 73 12.59 -4.93 0.77
C LEU A 73 11.89 -4.10 -0.31
N THR A 74 10.94 -3.25 0.09
CA THR A 74 10.25 -2.34 -0.82
C THR A 74 11.23 -1.32 -1.40
N PHE A 75 12.11 -0.76 -0.56
CA PHE A 75 13.16 0.16 -1.01
C PHE A 75 14.16 -0.52 -1.95
N LYS A 76 14.64 -1.72 -1.61
CA LYS A 76 15.52 -2.53 -2.49
C LYS A 76 14.87 -2.82 -3.84
N SER A 77 13.57 -3.12 -3.86
CA SER A 77 12.79 -3.31 -5.09
C SER A 77 12.68 -2.00 -5.89
N TRP A 78 12.51 -0.85 -5.24
CA TRP A 78 12.52 0.43 -5.93
C TRP A 78 13.88 0.73 -6.56
N LEU A 79 15.00 0.51 -5.85
CA LEU A 79 16.34 0.72 -6.43
C LEU A 79 16.62 -0.19 -7.62
N LYS A 80 16.08 -1.43 -7.62
CA LYS A 80 16.27 -2.37 -8.72
C LYS A 80 15.45 -1.99 -9.97
N ASN A 81 14.23 -1.50 -9.78
CA ASN A 81 13.27 -1.30 -10.87
C ASN A 81 13.15 0.18 -11.32
N ASP A 82 13.58 1.14 -10.51
CA ASP A 82 13.48 2.57 -10.78
C ASP A 82 14.89 3.18 -10.90
N ASN A 83 15.36 3.27 -12.14
CA ASN A 83 16.67 3.82 -12.46
C ASN A 83 16.82 5.30 -12.06
N GLN A 84 15.73 6.07 -12.08
CA GLN A 84 15.77 7.47 -11.70
C GLN A 84 15.98 7.61 -10.19
N LEU A 85 15.23 6.84 -9.40
CA LEU A 85 15.41 6.79 -7.95
C LEU A 85 16.83 6.35 -7.58
N LYS A 86 17.38 5.37 -8.28
CA LYS A 86 18.75 4.89 -8.05
C LYS A 86 19.78 6.01 -8.26
N LYS A 87 19.69 6.74 -9.38
CA LYS A 87 20.59 7.87 -9.66
C LYS A 87 20.48 8.97 -8.59
N ASP A 88 19.27 9.30 -8.17
CA ASP A 88 19.05 10.34 -7.17
C ASP A 88 19.56 9.90 -5.77
N TYR A 89 19.38 8.63 -5.43
CA TYR A 89 19.94 8.03 -4.22
C TYR A 89 21.48 8.03 -4.24
N GLU A 90 22.10 7.58 -5.34
CA GLU A 90 23.56 7.57 -5.49
C GLU A 90 24.15 8.97 -5.41
N ARG A 91 23.50 9.98 -6.03
CA ARG A 91 23.92 11.38 -5.93
C ARG A 91 23.92 11.86 -4.48
N ILE A 92 22.87 11.57 -3.72
CA ILE A 92 22.77 11.95 -2.30
C ILE A 92 23.79 11.19 -1.44
N HIS A 93 24.02 9.92 -1.74
CA HIS A 93 24.97 9.09 -1.01
C HIS A 93 26.43 9.49 -1.25
N SER A 94 26.74 10.00 -2.45
CA SER A 94 28.07 10.52 -2.81
C SER A 94 28.39 11.90 -2.22
N LEU A 95 27.41 12.58 -1.62
CA LEU A 95 27.53 13.88 -0.92
C LEU A 95 27.73 13.69 0.58
#